data_AF-A0A662HX27-F1
#
_entry.id   AF-A0A662HX27-F1
#
_cell.length_a   1.000
_cell.length_b   1.000
_cell.length_c   1.000
_cell.angle_alpha   90.00
_cell.angle_beta   90.00
_cell.angle_gamma   90.00
#
_symmetry.space_group_name_H-M   'P 1'
#
loop_
_entity.id
_entity.type
_entity.pdbx_description
1 polymer ?
#
loop_
_entity_poly.entity_id
_entity_poly.type
_entity_poly.pdbx_seq_one_letter_code
_entity_poly.pdbx_strand_id
1 'polypeptide(L)'
;MFVKIAKLLRDHEKVFIYAYYGALDAISHENGPFSEEYRREAENVFYWIKVFIEELAPEKDYTLLITADHGQISISEHHIIDIRALNLYKELKVPPFGESRFTYFIAEKEFLFEGLENIAEVYTIKELAEKKVFGEKFSEKFWERAGTYVALALEDYCLVHPFTKKDLEFKPKGHHGGLSKEEMIVPLMSLVA
;
A
#
# COMPACT_ATOMS: atom_id res chain seq x y z
N MET A 1 -0.02 -21.65 -6.42
CA MET A 1 1.13 -21.24 -5.58
C MET A 1 1.66 -22.43 -4.76
N PHE A 2 0.87 -22.96 -3.82
CA PHE A 2 1.25 -24.05 -2.89
C PHE A 2 1.93 -25.27 -3.54
N VAL A 3 1.40 -25.79 -4.64
CA VAL A 3 2.00 -26.93 -5.37
C VAL A 3 3.47 -26.68 -5.77
N LYS A 4 3.81 -25.46 -6.19
CA LYS A 4 5.19 -25.09 -6.54
C LYS A 4 6.08 -25.01 -5.30
N ILE A 5 5.56 -24.48 -4.20
CA ILE A 5 6.27 -24.39 -2.92
C ILE A 5 6.56 -25.79 -2.39
N ALA A 6 5.55 -26.67 -2.33
CA ALA A 6 5.71 -28.05 -1.88
C ALA A 6 6.77 -28.81 -2.71
N LYS A 7 6.80 -28.60 -4.02
CA LYS A 7 7.83 -29.17 -4.88
C LYS A 7 9.24 -28.65 -4.53
N LEU A 8 9.39 -27.34 -4.35
CA LEU A 8 10.68 -26.74 -4.00
C LEU A 8 11.19 -27.22 -2.63
N LEU A 9 10.30 -27.41 -1.66
CA LEU A 9 10.68 -27.96 -0.36
C LEU A 9 11.19 -29.39 -0.46
N ARG A 10 10.57 -30.25 -1.29
CA ARG A 10 11.01 -31.64 -1.49
C ARG A 10 12.30 -31.76 -2.32
N ASP A 11 12.48 -30.90 -3.31
CA ASP A 11 13.59 -30.98 -4.25
C ASP A 11 14.90 -30.41 -3.67
N HIS A 12 14.86 -29.74 -2.51
CA HIS A 12 16.00 -29.04 -1.91
C HIS A 12 16.12 -29.31 -0.40
N GLU A 13 17.31 -29.71 0.06
CA GLU A 13 17.57 -29.94 1.49
C GLU A 13 17.46 -28.65 2.34
N LYS A 14 17.86 -27.49 1.77
CA LYS A 14 17.74 -26.18 2.40
C LYS A 14 17.34 -25.14 1.37
N VAL A 15 16.24 -24.44 1.60
CA VAL A 15 15.73 -23.43 0.67
C VAL A 15 15.01 -22.31 1.44
N PHE A 16 15.18 -21.07 0.97
CA PHE A 16 14.36 -19.93 1.39
C PHE A 16 13.38 -19.59 0.26
N ILE A 17 12.09 -19.56 0.58
CA ILE A 17 11.02 -19.31 -0.40
C ILE A 17 10.26 -18.06 0.00
N TYR A 18 10.24 -17.06 -0.88
CA TYR A 18 9.36 -15.90 -0.76
C TYR A 18 8.19 -16.06 -1.73
N ALA A 19 6.96 -16.03 -1.20
CA ALA A 19 5.73 -16.19 -1.97
C ALA A 19 4.80 -15.00 -1.70
N TYR A 20 4.17 -14.48 -2.77
CA TYR A 20 3.30 -13.31 -2.71
C TYR A 20 1.89 -13.66 -3.16
N TYR A 21 0.88 -13.15 -2.44
CA TYR A 21 -0.54 -13.36 -2.72
C TYR A 21 -1.30 -12.03 -2.80
N GLY A 22 -1.43 -11.48 -4.01
CA GLY A 22 -2.04 -10.16 -4.23
C GLY A 22 -3.57 -10.14 -4.40
N ALA A 23 -4.27 -11.27 -4.29
CA ALA A 23 -5.71 -11.30 -4.57
C ALA A 23 -6.54 -10.53 -3.53
N LEU A 24 -6.15 -10.58 -2.26
CA LEU A 24 -6.84 -9.85 -1.19
C LEU A 24 -6.78 -8.34 -1.40
N ASP A 25 -5.62 -7.83 -1.81
CA ASP A 25 -5.43 -6.42 -2.14
C ASP A 25 -6.33 -5.98 -3.30
N ALA A 26 -6.32 -6.74 -4.40
CA ALA A 26 -7.16 -6.46 -5.57
C ALA A 26 -8.66 -6.47 -5.24
N ILE A 27 -9.13 -7.47 -4.48
CA ILE A 27 -10.54 -7.57 -4.06
C ILE A 27 -10.90 -6.42 -3.13
N SER A 28 -10.01 -6.06 -2.21
CA SER A 28 -10.22 -4.96 -1.29
C SER A 28 -10.31 -3.62 -2.02
N HIS A 29 -9.50 -3.39 -3.06
CA HIS A 29 -9.64 -2.22 -3.92
C HIS A 29 -11.00 -2.16 -4.61
N GLU A 30 -11.47 -3.27 -5.17
CA GLU A 30 -12.72 -3.33 -5.94
C GLU A 30 -13.97 -3.28 -5.05
N ASN A 31 -13.96 -3.97 -3.91
CA ASN A 31 -15.15 -4.24 -3.09
C ASN A 31 -15.12 -3.57 -1.72
N GLY A 32 -13.93 -3.17 -1.26
CA GLY A 32 -13.68 -2.61 0.08
C GLY A 32 -13.13 -3.67 1.05
N PRO A 33 -12.35 -3.25 2.07
CA PRO A 33 -11.68 -4.18 3.01
C PRO A 33 -12.64 -4.95 3.94
N PHE A 34 -13.86 -4.46 4.10
CA PHE A 34 -14.89 -5.08 4.94
C PHE A 34 -15.99 -5.79 4.16
N SER A 35 -15.76 -6.03 2.86
CA SER A 35 -16.74 -6.67 1.99
C SER A 35 -16.83 -8.19 2.24
N GLU A 36 -17.94 -8.78 1.82
CA GLU A 36 -18.11 -10.24 1.89
C GLU A 36 -17.12 -10.95 0.95
N GLU A 37 -16.84 -10.37 -0.21
CA GLU A 37 -15.85 -10.86 -1.18
C GLU A 37 -14.46 -10.94 -0.56
N TYR A 38 -14.02 -9.88 0.13
CA TYR A 38 -12.73 -9.88 0.84
C TYR A 38 -12.70 -10.98 1.89
N ARG A 39 -13.75 -11.06 2.72
CA ARG A 39 -13.83 -12.05 3.79
C ARG A 39 -13.80 -13.48 3.26
N ARG A 40 -14.52 -13.76 2.19
CA ARG A 40 -14.56 -15.09 1.55
C ARG A 40 -13.21 -15.46 0.95
N GLU A 41 -12.50 -14.52 0.34
CA GLU A 41 -11.16 -14.78 -0.17
C GLU A 41 -10.14 -14.98 0.97
N ALA A 42 -10.25 -14.22 2.05
CA ALA A 42 -9.40 -14.41 3.23
C ALA A 42 -9.58 -15.82 3.81
N GLU A 43 -10.83 -16.26 3.98
CA GLU A 43 -11.13 -17.63 4.43
C GLU A 43 -10.58 -18.69 3.46
N ASN A 44 -10.71 -18.46 2.15
CA ASN A 44 -10.19 -19.37 1.13
C ASN A 44 -8.66 -19.49 1.21
N VAL A 45 -7.92 -18.39 1.30
CA VAL A 45 -6.45 -18.46 1.39
C VAL A 45 -6.00 -19.15 2.68
N PHE A 46 -6.63 -18.86 3.82
CA PHE A 46 -6.31 -19.54 5.09
C PHE A 46 -6.66 -21.02 5.07
N TYR A 47 -7.74 -21.41 4.40
CA TYR A 47 -8.07 -22.81 4.18
C TYR A 47 -6.95 -23.53 3.40
N TRP A 48 -6.46 -22.95 2.31
CA TRP A 48 -5.37 -23.56 1.55
C TRP A 48 -4.03 -23.56 2.27
N ILE A 49 -3.74 -22.55 3.09
CA ILE A 49 -2.58 -22.55 3.98
C ILE A 49 -2.66 -23.72 4.97
N LYS A 50 -3.83 -23.94 5.58
CA LYS A 50 -4.04 -25.08 6.48
C LYS A 50 -3.80 -26.41 5.76
N VAL A 51 -4.41 -26.62 4.59
CA VAL A 51 -4.22 -27.85 3.79
C VAL A 51 -2.74 -28.05 3.44
N PHE A 52 -2.05 -26.98 3.07
CA PHE A 52 -0.62 -27.01 2.76
C PHE A 52 0.24 -27.40 3.97
N ILE A 53 -0.04 -26.85 5.15
CA ILE A 53 0.64 -27.23 6.40
C ILE A 53 0.40 -28.70 6.73
N GLU A 54 -0.83 -29.20 6.56
CA GLU A 54 -1.18 -30.61 6.79
C GLU A 54 -0.43 -31.55 5.82
N GLU A 55 -0.26 -31.15 4.55
CA GLU A 55 0.56 -31.89 3.56
C GLU A 55 2.04 -31.94 3.99
N LEU A 56 2.55 -30.85 4.56
CA LEU A 56 3.95 -30.73 5.00
C LEU A 56 4.23 -31.30 6.39
N ALA A 57 3.21 -31.60 7.20
CA ALA A 57 3.38 -32.08 8.57
C ALA A 57 4.32 -33.29 8.77
N PRO A 58 4.51 -34.20 7.79
CA PRO A 58 5.54 -35.25 7.89
C PRO A 58 6.98 -34.72 7.88
N GLU A 59 7.23 -33.54 7.32
CA GLU A 59 8.54 -32.87 7.28
C GLU A 59 8.69 -31.98 8.53
N LYS A 60 9.72 -32.22 9.35
CA LYS A 60 9.88 -31.62 10.69
C LYS A 60 11.03 -30.62 10.80
N ASP A 61 11.26 -29.86 9.74
CA ASP A 61 12.30 -28.82 9.74
C ASP A 61 11.93 -27.68 8.80
N TYR A 62 10.85 -26.96 9.14
CA TYR A 62 10.49 -25.75 8.40
C TYR A 62 9.95 -24.65 9.30
N THR A 63 10.16 -23.41 8.85
CA THR A 63 9.53 -22.22 9.44
C THR A 63 8.68 -21.54 8.38
N LEU A 64 7.39 -21.37 8.68
CA LEU A 64 6.46 -20.59 7.87
C LEU A 64 6.23 -19.24 8.54
N LEU A 65 6.45 -18.16 7.80
CA LEU A 65 6.12 -16.79 8.19
C LEU A 65 5.04 -16.26 7.25
N ILE A 66 4.00 -15.65 7.81
CA ILE A 66 2.93 -15.00 7.05
C ILE A 66 2.84 -13.56 7.54
N THR A 67 2.93 -12.61 6.62
CA THR A 67 2.80 -11.18 6.87
C THR A 67 2.11 -10.49 5.71
N ALA A 68 1.71 -9.24 5.91
CA ALA A 68 1.37 -8.30 4.85
C ALA A 68 2.39 -7.16 4.81
N ASP A 69 2.39 -6.42 3.72
CA ASP A 69 3.14 -5.17 3.51
C ASP A 69 2.35 -3.94 3.96
N HIS A 70 1.02 -3.97 3.85
CA HIS A 70 0.11 -2.94 4.38
C HIS A 70 -1.28 -3.52 4.70
N GLY A 71 -2.08 -2.73 5.41
CA GLY A 71 -3.53 -2.89 5.49
C GLY A 71 -4.25 -2.00 4.45
N GLN A 72 -5.56 -1.81 4.62
CA GLN A 72 -6.37 -0.93 3.78
C GLN A 72 -7.50 -0.29 4.59
N ILE A 73 -8.01 0.84 4.10
CA ILE A 73 -9.24 1.48 4.61
C ILE A 73 -10.32 1.52 3.54
N SER A 74 -11.57 1.71 3.95
CA SER A 74 -12.67 2.01 3.03
C SER A 74 -12.56 3.42 2.48
N ILE A 75 -12.86 3.60 1.20
CA ILE A 75 -12.84 4.89 0.51
C ILE A 75 -14.24 5.25 0.01
N SER A 76 -14.68 6.46 0.31
CA SER A 76 -15.85 7.08 -0.30
C SER A 76 -15.52 7.58 -1.71
N GLU A 77 -16.40 7.31 -2.69
CA GLU A 77 -16.22 7.82 -4.05
C GLU A 77 -16.25 9.36 -4.12
N HIS A 78 -16.84 10.03 -3.13
CA HIS A 78 -16.87 11.49 -3.03
C HIS A 78 -15.55 12.09 -2.53
N HIS A 79 -14.69 11.27 -1.95
CA HIS A 79 -13.40 11.67 -1.39
C HIS A 79 -12.23 11.32 -2.33
N ILE A 80 -12.53 10.87 -3.55
CA ILE A 80 -11.57 10.73 -4.64
C ILE A 80 -11.47 12.05 -5.39
N ILE A 81 -10.34 12.74 -5.24
CA ILE A 81 -10.15 14.11 -5.70
C ILE A 81 -9.20 14.11 -6.90
N ASP A 82 -9.68 14.57 -8.05
CA ASP A 82 -8.82 14.85 -9.21
C ASP A 82 -7.97 16.08 -8.93
N ILE A 83 -6.67 15.86 -8.69
CA ILE A 83 -5.74 16.91 -8.32
C ILE A 83 -5.57 17.98 -9.40
N ARG A 84 -5.90 17.68 -10.66
CA ARG A 84 -5.83 18.64 -11.78
C ARG A 84 -6.91 19.72 -11.67
N ALA A 85 -7.97 19.46 -10.92
CA ALA A 85 -9.04 20.42 -10.65
C ALA A 85 -8.66 21.41 -9.53
N LEU A 86 -7.59 21.14 -8.78
CA LEU A 86 -7.12 22.04 -7.72
C LEU A 86 -6.26 23.16 -8.28
N ASN A 87 -6.32 24.34 -7.65
CA ASN A 87 -5.58 25.52 -8.08
C ASN A 87 -4.06 25.30 -8.06
N LEU A 88 -3.57 24.46 -7.15
CA LEU A 88 -2.15 24.16 -6.98
C LEU A 88 -1.50 23.47 -8.19
N TYR A 89 -2.28 22.80 -9.04
CA TYR A 89 -1.72 21.92 -10.08
C TYR A 89 -0.83 22.65 -11.08
N LYS A 90 -1.12 23.93 -11.37
CA LYS A 90 -0.37 24.76 -12.32
C LYS A 90 1.03 25.14 -11.82
N GLU A 91 1.26 25.04 -10.51
CA GLU A 91 2.54 25.40 -9.87
C GLU A 91 3.50 24.20 -9.77
N LEU A 92 3.04 22.99 -10.14
CA LEU A 92 3.84 21.77 -10.07
C LEU A 92 4.79 21.66 -11.27
N LYS A 93 6.06 21.31 -11.01
CA LYS A 93 7.08 21.12 -12.06
C LYS A 93 6.84 19.87 -12.90
N VAL A 94 6.30 18.84 -12.27
CA VAL A 94 5.92 17.57 -12.87
C VAL A 94 4.57 17.15 -12.30
N PRO A 95 3.83 16.26 -12.98
CA PRO A 95 2.65 15.65 -12.38
C PRO A 95 2.97 15.06 -11.00
N PRO A 96 2.06 15.15 -10.03
CA PRO A 96 2.25 14.52 -8.73
C PRO A 96 2.40 13.01 -8.87
N PHE A 97 3.11 12.40 -7.93
CA PHE A 97 3.52 11.00 -8.02
C PHE A 97 3.51 10.30 -6.66
N GLY A 98 3.82 9.00 -6.65
CA GLY A 98 3.70 8.16 -5.47
C GLY A 98 2.28 7.66 -5.28
N GLU A 99 1.81 7.61 -4.04
CA GLU A 99 0.50 7.03 -3.69
C GLU A 99 -0.58 8.10 -3.53
N SER A 100 -1.83 7.75 -3.78
CA SER A 100 -2.95 8.71 -3.72
C SER A 100 -3.24 9.23 -2.30
N ARG A 101 -2.80 8.48 -1.29
CA ARG A 101 -2.93 8.86 0.13
C ARG A 101 -1.64 9.44 0.73
N PHE A 102 -0.55 9.38 -0.02
CA PHE A 102 0.77 9.93 0.33
C PHE A 102 1.41 10.46 -0.95
N THR A 103 0.87 11.58 -1.42
CA THR A 103 1.14 12.11 -2.76
C THR A 103 2.30 13.07 -2.73
N TYR A 104 3.30 12.82 -3.57
CA TYR A 104 4.51 13.60 -3.65
C TYR A 104 4.39 14.69 -4.72
N PHE A 105 5.02 15.83 -4.43
CA PHE A 105 5.10 16.99 -5.31
C PHE A 105 6.54 17.43 -5.49
N ILE A 106 6.84 17.92 -6.70
CA ILE A 106 8.05 18.72 -6.94
C ILE A 106 7.60 20.13 -7.32
N ALA A 107 8.04 21.09 -6.52
CA ALA A 107 7.73 22.50 -6.63
C ALA A 107 9.03 23.31 -6.74
N GLU A 108 9.06 24.35 -7.59
CA GLU A 108 10.26 25.21 -7.72
C GLU A 108 10.32 26.34 -6.70
N LYS A 109 9.17 26.72 -6.15
CA LYS A 109 9.03 27.78 -5.15
C LYS A 109 8.06 27.32 -4.07
N GLU A 110 8.17 27.91 -2.89
CA GLU A 110 7.11 27.81 -1.89
C GLU A 110 5.84 28.38 -2.50
N PHE A 111 4.76 27.60 -2.45
CA PHE A 111 3.44 28.02 -2.89
C PHE A 111 2.39 27.54 -1.90
N LEU A 112 1.21 28.16 -1.95
CA LEU A 112 0.09 27.80 -1.09
C LEU A 112 -0.64 26.59 -1.67
N PHE A 113 -0.81 25.54 -0.86
CA PHE A 113 -1.57 24.36 -1.23
C PHE A 113 -3.09 24.61 -1.17
N GLU A 114 -3.54 25.66 -1.85
CA GLU A 114 -4.94 26.07 -1.91
C GLU A 114 -5.79 24.94 -2.50
N GLY A 115 -6.85 24.59 -1.79
CA GLY A 115 -7.75 23.49 -2.11
C GLY A 115 -7.46 22.19 -1.38
N LEU A 116 -6.41 22.11 -0.56
CA LEU A 116 -6.13 20.94 0.28
C LEU A 116 -6.55 21.09 1.74
N GLU A 117 -7.08 22.24 2.16
CA GLU A 117 -7.25 22.64 3.58
C GLU A 117 -8.12 21.72 4.45
N ASN A 118 -8.86 20.77 3.85
CA ASN A 118 -9.60 19.73 4.57
C ASN A 118 -9.45 18.34 3.93
N ILE A 119 -8.52 18.20 2.98
CA ILE A 119 -8.32 16.99 2.18
C ILE A 119 -7.02 16.30 2.59
N ALA A 120 -5.98 17.08 2.87
CA ALA A 120 -4.66 16.56 3.20
C ALA A 120 -3.89 17.49 4.12
N GLU A 121 -3.02 16.91 4.94
CA GLU A 121 -1.94 17.64 5.59
C GLU A 121 -0.72 17.67 4.66
N VAL A 122 -0.13 18.84 4.47
CA VAL A 122 1.04 19.00 3.62
C VAL A 122 2.30 19.17 4.47
N TYR A 123 3.31 18.38 4.14
CA TYR A 123 4.61 18.42 4.78
C TYR A 123 5.71 18.57 3.73
N THR A 124 6.80 19.24 4.09
CA THR A 124 8.07 19.11 3.37
C THR A 124 8.65 17.72 3.58
N ILE A 125 9.46 17.25 2.62
CA ILE A 125 10.22 15.99 2.80
C ILE A 125 11.11 16.04 4.05
N LYS A 126 11.67 17.21 4.38
CA LYS A 126 12.53 17.39 5.56
C LYS A 126 11.76 17.18 6.86
N GLU A 127 10.56 17.74 7.00
CA GLU A 127 9.72 17.55 8.19
C GLU A 127 9.37 16.07 8.41
N LEU A 128 9.02 15.35 7.35
CA LEU A 128 8.72 13.92 7.44
C LEU A 128 9.96 13.07 7.73
N ALA A 129 11.13 13.46 7.21
CA ALA A 129 12.40 12.83 7.55
C ALA A 129 12.77 13.04 9.04
N GLU A 130 12.56 14.23 9.58
CA GLU A 130 12.74 14.53 11.01
C GLU A 130 11.78 13.73 11.89
N LYS A 131 10.54 13.53 11.43
CA LYS A 131 9.55 12.63 12.05
C LYS A 131 9.84 11.14 11.85
N LYS A 132 10.93 10.78 11.15
CA LYS A 132 11.37 9.41 10.84
C LYS A 132 10.36 8.59 10.02
N VAL A 133 9.48 9.23 9.26
CA VAL A 133 8.48 8.54 8.42
C VAL A 133 9.16 7.66 7.37
N PHE A 134 10.31 8.10 6.86
CA PHE A 134 11.10 7.38 5.86
C PHE A 134 12.22 6.52 6.46
N GLY A 135 12.26 6.35 7.79
CA GLY A 135 13.37 5.74 8.52
C GLY A 135 14.43 6.75 8.97
N GLU A 136 15.60 6.25 9.40
CA GLU A 136 16.63 7.06 10.08
C GLU A 136 17.86 7.39 9.23
N LYS A 137 18.07 6.66 8.13
CA LYS A 137 19.28 6.77 7.30
C LYS A 137 18.90 7.13 5.88
N PHE A 138 19.43 8.26 5.41
CA PHE A 138 19.15 8.78 4.08
C PHE A 138 20.40 8.70 3.20
N SER A 139 20.22 8.20 1.98
CA SER A 139 21.25 8.26 0.93
C SER A 139 21.10 9.54 0.11
N GLU A 140 22.13 9.93 -0.65
CA GLU A 140 22.02 11.05 -1.61
C GLU A 140 20.86 10.84 -2.60
N LYS A 141 20.71 9.60 -3.11
CA LYS A 141 19.61 9.21 -4.00
C LYS A 141 18.21 9.39 -3.41
N PHE A 142 18.07 9.32 -2.08
CA PHE A 142 16.78 9.60 -1.43
C PHE A 142 16.41 11.06 -1.66
N TRP A 143 17.31 11.99 -1.34
CA TRP A 143 17.08 13.42 -1.49
C TRP A 143 16.88 13.84 -2.95
N GLU A 144 17.51 13.16 -3.89
CA GLU A 144 17.30 13.38 -5.33
C GLU A 144 15.90 12.95 -5.81
N ARG A 145 15.25 11.99 -5.14
CA ARG A 145 14.01 11.35 -5.62
C ARG A 145 12.78 11.64 -4.77
N ALA A 146 12.95 12.03 -3.50
CA ALA A 146 11.85 12.22 -2.57
C ALA A 146 10.93 13.39 -2.95
N GLY A 147 11.37 14.30 -3.81
CA GLY A 147 10.60 15.49 -4.18
C GLY A 147 10.74 16.62 -3.16
N THR A 148 9.74 17.50 -3.12
CA THR A 148 9.76 18.71 -2.28
C THR A 148 8.76 18.63 -1.14
N TYR A 149 7.53 18.19 -1.44
CA TYR A 149 6.42 18.10 -0.50
C TYR A 149 5.67 16.78 -0.63
N VAL A 150 4.94 16.43 0.42
CA VAL A 150 3.98 15.33 0.47
C VAL A 150 2.66 15.88 0.97
N ALA A 151 1.56 15.56 0.28
CA ALA A 151 0.22 15.62 0.86
C ALA A 151 -0.13 14.24 1.43
N LEU A 152 -0.30 14.19 2.74
CA LEU A 152 -0.84 13.05 3.46
C LEU A 152 -2.36 13.22 3.53
N ALA A 153 -3.09 12.39 2.79
CA ALA A 153 -4.54 12.50 2.72
C ALA A 153 -5.17 12.22 4.09
N LEU A 154 -6.16 13.05 4.46
CA LEU A 154 -6.93 12.90 5.68
C LEU A 154 -7.99 11.80 5.51
N GLU A 155 -8.37 11.16 6.61
CA GLU A 155 -9.49 10.21 6.66
C GLU A 155 -9.46 9.20 5.50
N ASP A 156 -10.49 9.18 4.66
CA ASP A 156 -10.66 8.33 3.47
C ASP A 156 -10.51 9.10 2.15
N TYR A 157 -9.83 10.26 2.16
CA TYR A 157 -9.48 10.99 0.94
C TYR A 157 -8.39 10.29 0.13
N CYS A 158 -8.48 10.43 -1.19
CA CYS A 158 -7.46 10.02 -2.16
C CYS A 158 -7.23 11.14 -3.17
N LEU A 159 -5.99 11.58 -3.33
CA LEU A 159 -5.56 12.53 -4.35
C LEU A 159 -5.13 11.76 -5.60
N VAL A 160 -5.91 11.82 -6.66
CA VAL A 160 -5.62 11.08 -7.89
C VAL A 160 -5.15 12.01 -9.00
N HIS A 161 -4.10 11.57 -9.70
CA HIS A 161 -3.67 12.19 -10.95
C HIS A 161 -3.92 11.24 -12.12
N PRO A 162 -5.05 11.40 -12.84
CA PRO A 162 -5.39 10.51 -13.94
C PRO A 162 -4.56 10.85 -15.19
N PHE A 163 -3.79 9.87 -15.67
CA PHE A 163 -3.01 9.94 -16.90
C PHE A 163 -3.86 9.55 -18.12
N THR A 164 -4.89 8.73 -17.89
CA THR A 164 -5.85 8.28 -18.91
C THR A 164 -7.28 8.60 -18.49
N LYS A 165 -8.21 8.55 -19.46
CA LYS A 165 -9.65 8.67 -19.14
C LYS A 165 -10.15 7.52 -18.27
N LYS A 166 -9.55 6.32 -18.38
CA LYS A 166 -9.95 5.17 -17.57
C LYS A 166 -9.59 5.33 -16.09
N ASP A 167 -8.53 6.09 -15.80
CA ASP A 167 -8.10 6.35 -14.42
C ASP A 167 -9.16 7.16 -13.65
N LEU A 168 -9.99 7.95 -14.35
CA LEU A 168 -11.14 8.66 -13.77
C LEU A 168 -12.34 7.75 -13.51
N GLU A 169 -12.43 6.62 -14.19
CA GLU A 169 -13.49 5.62 -13.99
C GLU A 169 -13.14 4.67 -12.83
N PHE A 170 -11.87 4.63 -12.43
CA PHE A 170 -11.41 3.82 -11.31
C PHE A 170 -11.81 4.48 -9.99
N LYS A 171 -12.86 3.94 -9.36
CA LYS A 171 -13.37 4.36 -8.06
C LYS A 171 -13.20 3.23 -7.04
N PRO A 172 -12.01 3.06 -6.46
CA PRO A 172 -11.78 2.00 -5.51
C PRO A 172 -12.66 2.20 -4.26
N LYS A 173 -13.18 1.10 -3.73
CA LYS A 173 -13.92 1.08 -2.46
C LYS A 173 -13.01 0.83 -1.26
N GLY A 174 -11.79 0.34 -1.51
CA GLY A 174 -10.73 0.20 -0.53
C GLY A 174 -9.43 0.77 -1.07
N HIS A 175 -8.61 1.38 -0.22
CA HIS A 175 -7.29 1.87 -0.64
C HIS A 175 -6.32 1.96 0.55
N HIS A 176 -5.05 2.22 0.24
CA HIS A 176 -3.97 2.31 1.22
C HIS A 176 -2.91 3.34 0.78
N GLY A 177 -1.79 3.36 1.49
CA GLY A 177 -0.64 4.21 1.20
C GLY A 177 -0.50 5.41 2.13
N GLY A 178 -1.49 5.66 2.99
CA GLY A 178 -1.45 6.65 4.08
C GLY A 178 -0.79 6.11 5.35
N LEU A 179 -0.88 6.90 6.43
CA LEU A 179 -0.25 6.61 7.72
C LEU A 179 -1.26 6.23 8.83
N SER A 180 -2.51 5.91 8.48
CA SER A 180 -3.48 5.45 9.48
C SER A 180 -3.04 4.12 10.09
N LYS A 181 -3.59 3.79 11.27
CA LYS A 181 -3.26 2.52 11.95
C LYS A 181 -3.72 1.33 11.12
N GLU A 182 -4.87 1.45 10.49
CA GLU A 182 -5.50 0.47 9.63
C GLU A 182 -4.66 0.17 8.38
N GLU A 183 -3.91 1.15 7.88
CA GLU A 183 -2.99 0.99 6.75
C GLU A 183 -1.63 0.45 7.16
N MET A 184 -1.12 0.84 8.34
CA MET A 184 0.26 0.54 8.74
C MET A 184 0.42 -0.70 9.62
N ILE A 185 -0.60 -1.10 10.38
CA ILE A 185 -0.51 -2.26 11.28
C ILE A 185 -0.86 -3.52 10.50
N VAL A 186 0.13 -4.40 10.35
CA VAL A 186 0.01 -5.66 9.60
C VAL A 186 0.22 -6.87 10.52
N PRO A 187 -0.41 -8.03 10.21
CA PRO A 187 -0.18 -9.25 10.96
C PRO A 187 1.22 -9.80 10.72
N LEU A 188 1.79 -10.44 11.73
CA LEU A 188 2.93 -11.35 11.59
C LEU A 188 2.59 -12.65 12.32
N MET A 189 2.44 -13.72 11.55
CA MET A 189 2.19 -15.07 12.07
C MET A 189 3.39 -15.97 11.76
N SER A 190 3.72 -16.85 12.70
CA SER A 190 4.79 -17.83 12.53
C SER A 190 4.35 -19.23 12.95
N LEU A 191 4.83 -20.22 12.21
CA LEU A 191 4.75 -21.64 12.56
C LEU A 191 6.15 -22.23 12.40
N VAL A 192 6.62 -22.93 13.44
CA VAL A 192 7.89 -23.65 13.44
C VAL A 192 7.56 -25.12 13.68
N ALA A 193 7.93 -25.98 12.73
CA ALA A 193 7.62 -27.40 12.70
C ALA A 193 8.89 -28.26 12.75
#